data_AF-A0A8H6FVN5-F1
#
_entry.id   AF-A0A8H6FVN5-F1
#
_cell.length_a   1.000
_cell.length_b   1.000
_cell.length_c   1.000
_cell.angle_alpha   90.00
_cell.angle_beta   90.00
_cell.angle_gamma   90.00
#
_symmetry.space_group_name_H-M   'P 1'
#
loop_
_entity.id
_entity.type
_entity.pdbx_description
1 polymer ?
#
loop_
_entity_poly.entity_id
_entity_poly.type
_entity_poly.pdbx_seq_one_letter_code
_entity_poly.pdbx_strand_id
1 'polypeptide(L)'
;MERTLVLRTAQTLGLGASATLLGAGFAITVQAIPAILLSPRDLLLRQWRTIYDVGIAYGPPFAVTSCLSLGYVAYDSYGSDSADWMVYAFSALCTVGIVPFTKLTLDDINATLIAEGGVDGGSNVLMAKKTEAKGLEEKEVRELVKRWWFWNLMRMMMPLVGTVMGLWTALK
;
A
#
# COMPACT_ATOMS: atom_id res chain seq x y z
N MET A 1 -20.59 -27.68 9.45
CA MET A 1 -21.23 -26.57 8.73
C MET A 1 -20.67 -25.22 9.18
N GLU A 2 -20.62 -24.92 10.47
CA GLU A 2 -20.09 -23.65 11.00
C GLU A 2 -18.61 -23.41 10.66
N ARG A 3 -17.73 -24.41 10.84
CA ARG A 3 -16.30 -24.29 10.49
C ARG A 3 -16.07 -23.86 9.04
N THR A 4 -16.73 -24.52 8.09
CA THR A 4 -16.61 -24.22 6.66
C THR A 4 -17.11 -22.81 6.33
N LEU A 5 -18.17 -22.35 6.99
CA LEU A 5 -18.67 -20.99 6.82
C LEU A 5 -17.64 -19.96 7.31
N VAL A 6 -17.07 -20.15 8.50
CA VAL A 6 -16.04 -19.26 9.07
C VAL A 6 -14.83 -19.16 8.14
N LEU A 7 -14.35 -20.27 7.59
CA LEU A 7 -13.23 -20.28 6.64
C LEU A 7 -13.53 -19.51 5.36
N ARG A 8 -14.71 -19.73 4.77
CA ARG A 8 -15.12 -18.99 3.57
C ARG A 8 -15.26 -17.50 3.83
N THR A 9 -15.78 -17.12 5.00
CA THR A 9 -15.84 -15.72 5.43
C THR A 9 -14.45 -15.13 5.56
N ALA A 10 -13.51 -15.82 6.21
CA ALA A 10 -12.13 -15.36 6.35
C ALA A 10 -11.40 -15.25 5.01
N GLN A 11 -11.56 -16.23 4.11
CA GLN A 11 -11.03 -16.17 2.74
C GLN A 11 -11.57 -14.95 1.99
N THR A 12 -12.89 -14.75 2.01
CA THR A 12 -13.56 -13.64 1.32
C THR A 12 -13.11 -12.29 1.85
N LEU A 13 -13.05 -12.13 3.19
CA LEU A 13 -12.58 -10.90 3.82
C LEU A 13 -11.10 -10.64 3.50
N GLY A 14 -10.27 -11.66 3.58
CA GLY A 14 -8.83 -11.53 3.36
C GLY A 14 -8.49 -11.15 1.92
N LEU A 15 -9.05 -11.88 0.96
CA LEU A 15 -8.86 -11.62 -0.47
C LEU A 15 -9.52 -10.30 -0.89
N GLY A 16 -10.70 -9.99 -0.37
CA GLY A 16 -11.38 -8.73 -0.63
C GLY A 16 -10.59 -7.51 -0.13
N ALA A 17 -9.99 -7.61 1.07
CA ALA A 17 -9.13 -6.56 1.59
C ALA A 17 -7.85 -6.38 0.77
N SER A 18 -7.19 -7.48 0.37
CA SER A 18 -6.00 -7.43 -0.49
C SER A 18 -6.31 -6.84 -1.87
N ALA A 19 -7.42 -7.25 -2.50
CA ALA A 19 -7.88 -6.75 -3.79
C ALA A 19 -8.27 -5.27 -3.73
N THR A 20 -8.88 -4.82 -2.63
CA THR A 20 -9.22 -3.40 -2.42
C THR A 20 -7.96 -2.54 -2.34
N LEU A 21 -6.95 -3.01 -1.60
CA LEU A 21 -5.66 -2.35 -1.47
C LEU A 21 -4.93 -2.25 -2.82
N LEU A 22 -4.93 -3.35 -3.57
CA LEU A 22 -4.42 -3.41 -4.94
C LEU A 22 -5.11 -2.38 -5.84
N GLY A 23 -6.44 -2.39 -5.88
CA GLY A 23 -7.24 -1.50 -6.71
C GLY A 23 -7.01 -0.02 -6.39
N ALA A 24 -7.00 0.33 -5.10
CA ALA A 24 -6.75 1.69 -4.65
C ALA A 24 -5.35 2.18 -5.06
N GLY A 25 -4.31 1.37 -4.84
CA GLY A 25 -2.97 1.76 -5.23
C GLY A 25 -2.75 1.83 -6.74
N PHE A 26 -3.38 0.94 -7.52
CA PHE A 26 -3.40 1.04 -8.98
C PHE A 26 -4.12 2.30 -9.46
N ALA A 27 -5.27 2.65 -8.88
CA ALA A 27 -5.97 3.89 -9.22
C ALA A 27 -5.10 5.12 -8.96
N ILE A 28 -4.35 5.14 -7.85
CA ILE A 28 -3.39 6.20 -7.57
C ILE A 28 -2.31 6.27 -8.66
N THR A 29 -1.66 5.14 -8.97
CA THR A 29 -0.56 5.08 -9.94
C THR A 29 -0.99 5.38 -11.38
N VAL A 30 -2.11 4.83 -11.83
CA VAL A 30 -2.53 4.88 -13.24
C VAL A 30 -3.36 6.12 -13.54
N GLN A 31 -4.11 6.63 -12.56
CA GLN A 31 -5.04 7.75 -12.78
C GLN A 31 -4.58 9.01 -12.02
N ALA A 32 -4.45 8.92 -10.70
CA ALA A 32 -4.26 10.12 -9.88
C ALA A 32 -2.90 10.80 -10.12
N ILE A 33 -1.80 10.06 -10.09
CA ILE A 33 -0.46 10.66 -10.23
C ILE A 33 -0.23 11.31 -11.61
N PRO A 34 -0.56 10.66 -12.74
CA PRO A 34 -0.46 11.31 -14.05
C PRO A 34 -1.28 12.60 -14.15
N ALA A 35 -2.46 12.64 -13.52
CA ALA A 35 -3.31 13.83 -13.53
C ALA A 35 -2.68 14.99 -12.73
N ILE A 36 -2.19 14.75 -11.51
CA ILE A 36 -1.61 15.81 -10.68
C ILE A 36 -0.27 16.32 -11.24
N LEU A 37 0.45 15.50 -12.01
CA LEU A 37 1.70 15.88 -12.68
C LEU A 37 1.50 16.96 -13.77
N LEU A 38 0.26 17.32 -14.10
CA LEU A 38 -0.06 18.44 -14.98
C LEU A 38 -0.24 19.76 -14.22
N SER A 39 -0.41 19.71 -12.90
CA SER A 39 -0.62 20.88 -12.05
C SER A 39 0.67 21.69 -11.86
N PRO A 40 0.59 23.01 -11.58
CA PRO A 40 1.72 23.80 -11.09
C PRO A 40 2.28 23.23 -9.78
N ARG A 41 3.55 23.51 -9.48
CA ARG A 41 4.30 22.94 -8.34
C ARG A 41 3.50 22.88 -7.03
N ASP A 42 2.96 24.01 -6.58
CA ASP A 42 2.33 24.09 -5.25
C ASP A 42 1.01 23.32 -5.19
N LEU A 43 0.26 23.30 -6.30
CA LEU A 43 -0.97 22.50 -6.39
C LEU A 43 -0.64 21.01 -6.48
N LEU A 44 0.40 20.62 -7.24
CA LEU A 44 0.90 19.25 -7.31
C LEU A 44 1.25 18.71 -5.92
N LEU A 45 2.00 19.48 -5.12
CA LEU A 45 2.38 19.09 -3.76
C LEU A 45 1.16 18.91 -2.85
N ARG A 46 0.20 19.84 -2.89
CA ARG A 46 -1.04 19.73 -2.10
C ARG A 46 -1.88 18.52 -2.51
N GLN A 47 -2.05 18.28 -3.81
CA GLN A 47 -2.81 17.14 -4.32
C GLN A 47 -2.14 15.81 -3.96
N TRP A 48 -0.81 15.72 -4.12
CA TRP A 48 -0.05 14.56 -3.69
C TRP A 48 -0.19 14.32 -2.18
N ARG A 49 -0.12 15.38 -1.36
CA ARG A 49 -0.28 15.28 0.09
C ARG A 49 -1.65 14.71 0.48
N THR A 50 -2.72 15.18 -0.15
CA THR A 50 -4.07 14.63 0.06
C THR A 50 -4.12 13.14 -0.29
N ILE A 51 -3.53 12.73 -1.42
CA ILE A 51 -3.47 11.32 -1.83
C ILE A 51 -2.69 10.49 -0.79
N TYR A 52 -1.57 11.02 -0.29
CA TYR A 52 -0.76 10.36 0.74
C TYR A 52 -1.53 10.19 2.06
N ASP A 53 -2.20 11.24 2.54
CA ASP A 53 -2.94 11.23 3.80
C ASP A 53 -4.13 10.27 3.76
N VAL A 54 -4.84 10.23 2.62
CA VAL A 54 -5.88 9.21 2.39
C VAL A 54 -5.23 7.81 2.36
N GLY A 55 -4.12 7.64 1.65
CA GLY A 55 -3.43 6.36 1.53
C GLY A 55 -2.98 5.78 2.87
N ILE A 56 -2.41 6.60 3.76
CA ILE A 56 -1.96 6.14 5.09
C ILE A 56 -3.12 5.86 6.05
N ALA A 57 -4.27 6.54 5.88
CA ALA A 57 -5.46 6.27 6.68
C ALA A 57 -6.13 4.92 6.32
N TYR A 58 -6.19 4.57 5.04
CA TYR A 58 -6.88 3.35 4.59
C TYR A 58 -5.96 2.14 4.38
N GLY A 59 -4.72 2.34 3.91
CA GLY A 59 -3.82 1.25 3.52
C GLY A 59 -3.53 0.25 4.65
N PRO A 60 -3.02 0.67 5.81
CA PRO A 60 -2.68 -0.23 6.91
C PRO A 60 -3.87 -1.05 7.44
N PRO A 61 -5.08 -0.49 7.68
CA PRO A 61 -6.25 -1.28 8.07
C PRO A 61 -6.59 -2.41 7.09
N PHE A 62 -6.57 -2.17 5.78
CA PHE A 62 -6.81 -3.22 4.78
C PHE A 62 -5.69 -4.27 4.76
N ALA A 63 -4.43 -3.84 4.87
CA ALA A 63 -3.30 -4.76 4.93
C ALA A 63 -3.36 -5.70 6.15
N VAL A 64 -3.69 -5.16 7.33
CA VAL A 64 -3.86 -5.93 8.57
C VAL A 64 -5.06 -6.88 8.46
N THR A 65 -6.20 -6.40 7.94
CA THR A 65 -7.41 -7.22 7.75
C THR A 65 -7.12 -8.41 6.84
N SER A 66 -6.43 -8.17 5.72
CA SER A 66 -5.98 -9.24 4.82
C SER A 66 -5.05 -10.23 5.53
N CYS A 67 -4.03 -9.72 6.21
CA CYS A 67 -3.03 -10.53 6.88
C CYS A 67 -3.63 -11.45 7.94
N LEU A 68 -4.50 -10.92 8.81
CA LEU A 68 -5.13 -11.68 9.89
C LEU A 68 -6.09 -12.73 9.32
N SER A 69 -6.89 -12.37 8.32
CA SER A 69 -7.88 -13.28 7.74
C SER A 69 -7.22 -14.42 6.97
N LEU A 70 -6.26 -14.12 6.09
CA LEU A 70 -5.53 -15.16 5.34
C LEU A 70 -4.56 -15.94 6.22
N GLY A 71 -3.97 -15.30 7.24
CA GLY A 71 -3.18 -15.98 8.26
C GLY A 71 -3.99 -16.99 9.07
N TYR A 72 -5.24 -16.66 9.40
CA TYR A 72 -6.17 -17.61 10.03
C TYR A 72 -6.49 -18.79 9.11
N VAL A 73 -6.80 -18.54 7.83
CA VAL A 73 -7.06 -19.61 6.85
C VAL A 73 -5.83 -20.52 6.70
N ALA A 74 -4.63 -19.94 6.64
CA ALA A 74 -3.37 -20.68 6.60
C ALA A 74 -3.20 -21.55 7.84
N TYR A 75 -3.42 -20.99 9.04
CA TYR A 75 -3.33 -21.71 10.29
C TYR A 75 -4.32 -22.89 10.37
N ASP A 76 -5.58 -22.69 9.97
CA ASP A 76 -6.59 -23.76 10.01
C ASP A 76 -6.34 -24.86 8.95
N SER A 77 -5.72 -24.50 7.83
CA SER A 77 -5.35 -25.45 6.76
C SER A 77 -4.03 -26.18 7.04
N TYR A 78 -3.30 -25.78 8.09
CA TYR A 78 -2.01 -26.34 8.46
C TYR A 78 -2.14 -27.80 8.88
N GLY A 79 -1.25 -28.65 8.34
CA GLY A 79 -1.28 -30.10 8.60
C GLY A 79 -2.32 -30.88 7.78
N SER A 80 -3.03 -30.23 6.85
CA SER A 80 -3.75 -30.95 5.78
C SER A 80 -2.76 -31.49 4.74
N ASP A 81 -3.19 -32.48 3.94
CA ASP A 81 -2.39 -33.03 2.82
C ASP A 81 -2.16 -32.02 1.67
N SER A 82 -2.68 -30.79 1.79
CA SER A 82 -2.57 -29.73 0.80
C SER A 82 -1.45 -28.74 1.15
N ALA A 83 -0.82 -28.17 0.11
CA ALA A 83 0.11 -27.04 0.26
C ALA A 83 -0.62 -25.68 0.39
N ASP A 84 -1.96 -25.68 0.50
CA ASP A 84 -2.78 -24.48 0.44
C ASP A 84 -2.48 -23.53 1.60
N TRP A 85 -2.13 -24.07 2.77
CA TRP A 85 -1.74 -23.26 3.93
C TRP A 85 -0.51 -22.38 3.63
N MET A 86 0.46 -22.88 2.86
CA MET A 86 1.66 -22.11 2.48
C MET A 86 1.28 -20.97 1.54
N VAL A 87 0.34 -21.21 0.62
CA VAL A 87 -0.13 -20.19 -0.31
C VAL A 87 -0.88 -19.08 0.43
N TYR A 88 -1.80 -19.41 1.34
CA TYR A 88 -2.50 -18.41 2.14
C TYR A 88 -1.55 -17.62 3.06
N ALA A 89 -0.57 -18.29 3.67
CA ALA A 89 0.46 -17.61 4.46
C ALA A 89 1.28 -16.65 3.60
N PHE A 90 1.69 -17.09 2.41
CA PHE A 90 2.42 -16.25 1.46
C PHE A 90 1.58 -15.05 1.00
N SER A 91 0.30 -15.25 0.66
CA SER A 91 -0.62 -14.17 0.31
C SER A 91 -0.81 -13.14 1.44
N ALA A 92 -0.88 -13.60 2.68
CA ALA A 92 -0.93 -12.73 3.86
C ALA A 92 0.34 -11.87 3.98
N LEU A 93 1.50 -12.51 3.86
CA LEU A 93 2.81 -11.85 3.93
C LEU A 93 3.05 -10.87 2.77
N CYS A 94 2.65 -11.23 1.55
CA CYS A 94 2.70 -10.32 0.41
C CYS A 94 1.84 -9.07 0.63
N THR A 95 0.64 -9.23 1.22
CA THR A 95 -0.25 -8.09 1.45
C THR A 95 0.28 -7.17 2.55
N VAL A 96 0.69 -7.70 3.71
CA VAL A 96 1.24 -6.87 4.80
C VAL A 96 2.66 -6.36 4.51
N GLY A 97 3.38 -7.05 3.63
CA GLY A 97 4.73 -6.70 3.17
C GLY A 97 4.84 -5.32 2.52
N ILE A 98 3.73 -4.72 2.12
CA ILE A 98 3.72 -3.33 1.64
C ILE A 98 4.25 -2.35 2.69
N VAL A 99 4.13 -2.67 3.99
CA VAL A 99 4.57 -1.80 5.09
C VAL A 99 6.10 -1.71 5.14
N PRO A 100 6.85 -2.82 5.31
CA PRO A 100 8.31 -2.77 5.25
C PRO A 100 8.81 -2.32 3.86
N PHE A 101 8.13 -2.67 2.77
CA PHE A 101 8.46 -2.16 1.44
C PHE A 101 8.40 -0.63 1.38
N THR A 102 7.34 -0.03 1.92
CA THR A 102 7.16 1.42 1.96
C THR A 102 8.28 2.08 2.75
N LYS A 103 8.61 1.55 3.92
CA LYS A 103 9.70 2.07 4.76
C LYS A 103 11.06 2.05 4.04
N LEU A 104 11.32 1.01 3.24
CA LEU A 104 12.61 0.85 2.55
C LEU A 104 12.74 1.68 1.27
N THR A 105 11.64 2.06 0.62
CA THR A 105 11.67 2.62 -0.74
C THR A 105 11.03 3.98 -0.88
N LEU A 106 9.95 4.23 -0.13
CA LEU A 106 9.11 5.43 -0.27
C LEU A 106 9.32 6.42 0.86
N ASP A 107 9.86 6.02 2.01
CA ASP A 107 9.89 6.86 3.22
C ASP A 107 10.66 8.15 3.01
N ASP A 108 11.87 8.09 2.45
CA ASP A 108 12.67 9.29 2.13
C ASP A 108 11.97 10.21 1.13
N ILE A 109 11.29 9.62 0.13
CA ILE A 109 10.54 10.36 -0.88
C ILE A 109 9.33 11.05 -0.23
N ASN A 110 8.60 10.33 0.62
CA ASN A 110 7.47 10.85 1.37
C ASN A 110 7.93 12.01 2.26
N ALA A 111 8.96 11.80 3.07
CA ALA A 111 9.49 12.83 3.97
C ALA A 111 9.88 14.11 3.21
N THR A 112 10.53 13.95 2.06
CA THR A 112 10.93 15.09 1.21
C THR A 112 9.72 15.82 0.63
N LEU A 113 8.75 15.11 0.03
CA LEU A 113 7.54 15.71 -0.54
C LEU A 113 6.66 16.38 0.53
N ILE A 114 6.63 15.83 1.75
CA ILE A 114 5.92 16.40 2.90
C ILE A 114 6.57 17.71 3.34
N ALA A 115 7.91 17.72 3.46
CA ALA A 115 8.66 18.92 3.81
C ALA A 115 8.46 20.04 2.78
N GLU A 116 8.45 19.71 1.50
CA GLU A 116 8.22 20.66 0.40
C GLU A 116 6.77 21.17 0.31
N GLY A 117 5.81 20.32 0.65
CA GLY A 117 4.38 20.65 0.60
C GLY A 117 3.92 21.63 1.69
N GLY A 118 4.73 21.83 2.75
CA GLY A 118 4.52 22.89 3.74
C GLY A 118 3.19 22.83 4.52
N VAL A 119 2.56 21.66 4.61
CA VAL A 119 1.35 21.49 5.42
C VAL A 119 1.73 20.83 6.74
N ASP A 120 1.82 21.65 7.80
CA ASP A 120 1.80 21.19 9.19
C ASP A 120 0.56 20.30 9.38
N GLY A 121 0.78 18.98 9.47
CA GLY A 121 -0.31 18.02 9.42
C GLY A 121 0.06 16.65 9.97
N GLY A 122 0.51 16.63 11.23
CA GLY A 122 0.33 15.51 12.15
C GLY A 122 0.87 14.14 11.72
N SER A 123 2.13 13.85 12.05
CA SER A 123 2.55 12.59 12.69
C SER A 123 4.08 12.54 12.72
N ASN A 124 4.65 12.74 13.92
CA ASN A 124 5.95 12.28 14.39
C ASN A 124 7.01 11.94 13.32
N VAL A 125 7.61 12.96 12.72
CA VAL A 125 8.98 12.83 12.21
C VAL A 125 9.83 13.79 13.02
N LEU A 126 10.50 13.22 14.01
CA LEU A 126 11.56 13.89 14.75
C LEU A 126 12.61 14.39 13.75
N MET A 127 12.93 15.67 13.86
CA MET A 127 14.08 16.34 13.26
C MET A 127 14.05 16.56 11.74
N ALA A 128 13.06 17.30 11.24
CA ALA A 128 13.30 18.10 10.04
C ALA A 128 14.03 19.40 10.44
N LYS A 129 15.36 19.37 10.32
CA LYS A 129 16.25 20.52 10.49
C LYS A 129 15.79 21.60 9.50
N LYS A 130 15.08 22.60 10.02
CA LYS A 130 14.65 23.82 9.31
C LYS A 130 15.91 24.58 8.88
N THR A 131 16.48 24.16 7.76
CA THR A 131 17.50 24.91 7.05
C THR A 131 16.74 25.76 6.05
N GLU A 132 17.10 27.04 5.96
CA GLU A 132 16.63 28.01 4.96
C GLU A 132 17.10 27.60 3.54
N ALA A 133 16.81 26.36 3.15
CA ALA A 133 17.01 25.90 1.80
C ALA A 133 15.93 26.54 0.94
N LYS A 134 16.32 27.13 -0.20
CA LYS A 134 15.38 27.31 -1.32
C LYS A 134 14.68 25.97 -1.52
N GLY A 135 13.36 25.93 -1.36
CA GLY A 135 12.58 24.73 -1.62
C GLY A 135 12.86 24.21 -3.03
N LEU A 136 12.63 22.90 -3.23
CA LEU A 136 12.89 22.24 -4.50
C LEU A 136 12.25 22.99 -5.68
N GLU A 137 12.99 23.09 -6.79
CA GLU A 137 12.45 23.65 -8.02
C GLU A 137 11.31 22.78 -8.57
N GLU A 138 10.46 23.37 -9.42
CA GLU A 138 9.32 22.65 -10.00
C GLU A 138 9.72 21.34 -10.69
N LYS A 139 10.84 21.36 -11.44
CA LYS A 139 11.35 20.18 -12.13
C LYS A 139 11.74 19.07 -11.15
N GLU A 140 12.40 19.43 -10.05
CA GLU A 140 12.85 18.49 -9.01
C GLU A 140 11.65 17.86 -8.30
N VAL A 141 10.63 18.66 -7.96
CA VAL A 141 9.37 18.13 -7.38
C VAL A 141 8.70 17.15 -8.34
N ARG A 142 8.60 17.47 -9.64
CA ARG A 142 8.00 16.57 -10.64
C ARG A 142 8.80 15.27 -10.78
N GLU A 143 10.13 15.32 -10.78
CA GLU A 143 10.98 14.13 -10.82
C GLU A 143 10.81 13.27 -9.57
N LEU A 144 10.69 13.89 -8.40
CA LEU A 144 10.46 13.20 -7.13
C LEU A 144 9.10 12.49 -7.11
N VAL A 145 8.03 13.14 -7.59
CA VAL A 145 6.71 12.52 -7.75
C VAL A 145 6.71 11.38 -8.77
N LYS A 146 7.47 11.49 -9.87
CA LYS A 146 7.65 10.37 -10.82
C LYS A 146 8.37 9.19 -10.18
N ARG A 147 9.35 9.43 -9.32
CA ARG A 147 10.02 8.37 -8.57
C ARG A 147 9.06 7.74 -7.55
N TRP A 148 8.26 8.55 -6.86
CA TRP A 148 7.20 8.08 -5.97
C TRP A 148 6.22 7.17 -6.71
N TRP A 149 5.77 7.60 -7.90
CA TRP A 149 4.87 6.83 -8.78
C TRP A 149 5.43 5.43 -9.08
N PHE A 150 6.70 5.35 -9.48
CA PHE A 150 7.33 4.08 -9.81
C PHE A 150 7.37 3.13 -8.60
N TRP A 151 7.78 3.62 -7.43
CA TRP A 151 7.83 2.79 -6.23
C TRP A 151 6.45 2.42 -5.72
N ASN A 152 5.45 3.30 -5.86
CA ASN A 152 4.07 2.96 -5.55
C ASN A 152 3.53 1.84 -6.47
N LEU A 153 3.87 1.87 -7.77
CA LEU A 153 3.54 0.80 -8.70
C LEU A 153 4.17 -0.53 -8.25
N MET A 154 5.47 -0.53 -7.95
CA MET A 154 6.17 -1.73 -7.48
C MET A 154 5.58 -2.27 -6.18
N ARG A 155 5.21 -1.38 -5.24
CA ARG A 155 4.52 -1.76 -4.00
C ARG A 155 3.24 -2.53 -4.27
N MET A 156 2.47 -2.15 -5.30
CA MET A 156 1.18 -2.80 -5.63
C MET A 156 1.34 -4.17 -6.29
N MET A 157 2.54 -4.54 -6.73
CA MET A 157 2.79 -5.90 -7.21
C MET A 157 2.70 -6.92 -6.07
N MET A 158 2.96 -6.53 -4.82
CA MET A 158 2.87 -7.44 -3.67
C MET A 158 1.42 -7.88 -3.39
N PRO A 159 0.43 -6.98 -3.16
CA PRO A 159 -0.96 -7.39 -3.01
C PRO A 159 -1.53 -8.01 -4.30
N LEU A 160 -1.02 -7.68 -5.49
CA LEU A 160 -1.40 -8.37 -6.73
C LEU A 160 -1.06 -9.86 -6.67
N VAL A 161 0.20 -10.18 -6.39
CA VAL A 161 0.67 -11.57 -6.28
C VAL A 161 -0.12 -12.31 -5.18
N GLY A 162 -0.27 -11.69 -4.01
CA GLY A 162 -1.02 -12.28 -2.90
C GLY A 162 -2.49 -12.55 -3.25
N THR A 163 -3.15 -11.60 -3.92
CA THR A 163 -4.56 -11.72 -4.36
C THR A 163 -4.71 -12.82 -5.40
N VAL A 164 -3.87 -12.84 -6.43
CA VAL A 164 -3.95 -13.83 -7.51
C VAL A 164 -3.71 -15.25 -6.98
N MET A 165 -2.65 -15.44 -6.19
CA MET A 165 -2.34 -16.75 -5.62
C MET A 165 -3.43 -17.23 -4.66
N GLY A 166 -3.91 -16.35 -3.79
CA GLY A 166 -4.96 -16.70 -2.83
C GLY A 166 -6.30 -17.00 -3.50
N LEU A 167 -6.67 -16.26 -4.55
CA LEU A 167 -7.86 -16.55 -5.35
C LEU A 167 -7.73 -17.88 -6.10
N TRP A 168 -6.58 -18.15 -6.71
CA TRP A 168 -6.34 -19.40 -7.41
C TRP A 168 -6.51 -20.60 -6.48
N THR A 169 -5.93 -20.54 -5.27
CA THR A 169 -6.08 -21.59 -4.26
C THR A 169 -7.51 -21.70 -3.74
N ALA A 170 -8.26 -20.61 -3.63
CA ALA A 170 -9.65 -20.65 -3.18
C ALA A 170 -10.64 -21.22 -4.21
N LEU A 171 -10.28 -21.20 -5.50
CA LEU A 171 -11.13 -21.64 -6.61
C LEU A 171 -10.84 -23.08 -7.10
N LYS A 172 -9.71 -23.65 -6.67
CA LYS A 172 -9.33 -25.03 -6.96
C LYS A 172 -10.09 -26.01 -6.08
#